data_AF-G8PS54-F1
#
_entry.id   AF-G8PS54-F1
#
_cell.length_a   1.000
_cell.length_b   1.000
_cell.length_c   1.000
_cell.angle_alpha   90.00
_cell.angle_beta   90.00
_cell.angle_gamma   90.00
#
_symmetry.space_group_name_H-M   'P 1'
#
loop_
_entity.id
_entity.type
_entity.pdbx_description
1 polymer ?
#
loop_
_entity_poly.entity_id
_entity_poly.type
_entity_poly.pdbx_seq_one_letter_code
_entity_poly.pdbx_strand_id
1 'polypeptide(L)'
;MKLRLLPIVVFAGSSLLVLKLLGFFLGDTYPIGAVRVADAQQSAPAVTETEAVPDPSVLPNPSGARKIQVAQNAEGVKNSGVPTNSVSELAVLNSLGNRRDALNQREKDLELRAQVLAAAEARLNKRFQELKALEAKIDSEVERKEKQAAEEIMDLVKIYESMKAKNAARIFNRLDLDIMLKVVKQMQPRKMADVLSEMDPEMAEQLTIALAAGESRNVKTTSTILPKIQGN
;
A
#
# COMPACT_ATOMS: atom_id res chain seq x y z
N MET A 1 -26.49 -20.79 42.93
CA MET A 1 -25.72 -19.60 42.51
C MET A 1 -25.77 -19.51 40.99
N LYS A 2 -26.39 -18.47 40.41
CA LYS A 2 -26.46 -18.28 38.95
C LYS A 2 -25.17 -17.62 38.47
N LEU A 3 -24.17 -18.40 38.06
CA LEU A 3 -22.96 -17.84 37.46
C LEU A 3 -23.33 -17.21 36.12
N ARG A 4 -23.17 -15.88 36.02
CA ARG A 4 -23.33 -15.16 34.76
C ARG A 4 -22.04 -15.32 33.97
N LEU A 5 -22.15 -15.80 32.73
CA LEU A 5 -21.01 -15.99 31.81
C LEU A 5 -20.32 -14.67 31.44
N LEU A 6 -21.07 -13.56 31.43
CA LEU A 6 -20.59 -12.24 31.03
C LEU A 6 -19.41 -11.71 31.87
N PRO A 7 -19.44 -11.72 33.22
CA PRO A 7 -18.29 -11.28 34.03
C PRO A 7 -17.04 -12.17 33.88
N ILE A 8 -17.19 -13.49 33.64
CA ILE A 8 -16.05 -14.41 33.49
C ILE A 8 -15.30 -14.14 32.18
N VAL A 9 -16.03 -13.89 31.08
CA VAL A 9 -15.44 -13.60 29.77
C VAL A 9 -14.70 -12.25 29.79
N VAL A 10 -15.25 -11.24 30.46
CA VAL A 10 -14.58 -9.93 30.62
C VAL A 10 -13.28 -10.08 31.42
N PHE A 11 -13.28 -10.89 32.49
CA PHE A 11 -12.09 -11.13 33.31
C PHE A 11 -11.03 -11.96 32.57
N ALA A 12 -11.45 -12.94 31.78
CA ALA A 12 -10.53 -13.71 30.93
C ALA A 12 -9.92 -12.86 29.82
N GLY A 13 -10.72 -11.98 29.20
CA GLY A 13 -10.26 -11.05 28.18
C GLY A 13 -9.27 -10.01 28.72
N SER A 14 -9.54 -9.44 29.91
CA SER A 14 -8.62 -8.49 30.53
C SER A 14 -7.31 -9.16 30.96
N SER A 15 -7.38 -10.38 31.52
CA SER A 15 -6.19 -11.16 31.89
C SER A 15 -5.30 -11.47 30.69
N LEU A 16 -5.88 -11.88 29.56
CA LEU A 16 -5.13 -12.13 28.32
C LEU A 16 -4.51 -10.86 27.73
N LEU A 17 -5.21 -9.72 27.83
CA LEU A 17 -4.70 -8.43 27.35
C LEU A 17 -3.51 -7.96 28.19
N VAL A 18 -3.59 -8.13 29.52
CA VAL A 18 -2.48 -7.83 30.43
C VAL A 18 -1.30 -8.77 30.15
N LEU A 19 -1.53 -10.07 29.97
CA LEU A 19 -0.46 -11.02 29.64
C LEU A 19 0.22 -10.70 28.30
N LYS A 20 -0.54 -10.23 27.31
CA LYS A 20 -0.04 -9.89 25.98
C LYS A 20 0.76 -8.59 25.96
N LEU A 21 0.30 -7.58 26.70
CA LEU A 21 1.06 -6.35 26.89
C LEU A 21 2.31 -6.61 27.73
N LEU A 22 2.23 -7.42 28.79
CA LEU A 22 3.39 -7.80 29.58
C LEU A 22 4.40 -8.62 28.76
N GLY A 23 3.92 -9.49 27.86
CA GLY A 23 4.76 -10.19 26.89
C GLY A 23 5.43 -9.27 25.87
N PHE A 24 4.81 -8.15 25.51
CA PHE A 24 5.41 -7.13 24.65
C PHE A 24 6.49 -6.32 25.38
N PHE A 25 6.34 -6.09 26.69
CA PHE A 25 7.30 -5.34 27.51
C PHE A 25 8.45 -6.19 28.09
N LEU A 26 8.29 -7.50 28.24
CA LEU A 26 9.32 -8.43 28.75
C LEU A 26 9.96 -9.32 27.65
N GLY A 27 9.51 -9.22 26.40
CA GLY A 27 9.66 -10.30 25.42
C GLY A 27 10.37 -9.97 24.10
N ASP A 28 11.47 -9.21 24.13
CA ASP A 28 12.50 -9.32 23.07
C ASP A 28 13.50 -10.48 23.36
N THR A 29 13.26 -11.27 24.42
CA THR A 29 14.22 -12.27 24.94
C THR A 29 13.65 -13.64 25.32
N TYR A 30 12.45 -14.03 24.86
CA TYR A 30 11.99 -15.42 24.98
C TYR A 30 11.80 -16.07 23.61
N PRO A 31 12.83 -16.71 23.04
CA PRO A 31 12.70 -17.49 21.83
C PRO A 31 11.96 -18.80 22.13
N ILE A 32 10.66 -18.85 21.89
CA ILE A 32 9.98 -20.11 21.59
C ILE A 32 10.36 -20.46 20.14
N GLY A 33 11.34 -21.34 19.98
CA GLY A 33 11.75 -21.88 18.68
C GLY A 33 13.25 -21.77 18.47
N ALA A 34 13.95 -22.84 18.79
CA ALA A 34 15.37 -22.99 18.50
C ALA A 34 15.64 -22.94 16.99
N VAL A 35 16.18 -21.82 16.51
CA VAL A 35 17.04 -21.77 15.33
C VAL A 35 18.26 -20.94 15.72
N ARG A 36 19.39 -21.62 15.95
CA ARG A 36 20.66 -20.95 16.17
C ARG A 36 21.22 -20.50 14.84
N VAL A 37 21.29 -19.19 14.63
CA VAL A 37 22.20 -18.59 13.65
C VAL A 37 23.40 -18.10 14.45
N ALA A 38 24.58 -18.57 14.06
CA ALA A 38 25.85 -18.22 14.68
C ALA A 38 26.21 -16.76 14.33
N ASP A 39 26.38 -15.91 15.34
CA ASP A 39 27.05 -14.63 15.20
C ASP A 39 28.56 -14.87 15.09
N ALA A 40 29.13 -14.49 13.95
CA ALA A 40 30.56 -14.34 13.78
C ALA A 40 30.99 -12.97 14.29
N GLN A 41 31.74 -13.00 15.38
CA GLN A 41 32.36 -11.87 16.05
C GLN A 41 33.49 -11.29 15.19
N GLN A 42 33.30 -10.09 14.62
CA GLN A 42 34.37 -9.34 13.96
C GLN A 42 34.92 -8.29 14.93
N SER A 43 36.15 -8.52 15.39
CA SER A 43 36.92 -7.59 16.21
C SER A 43 37.40 -6.39 15.38
N ALA A 44 37.28 -5.18 15.93
CA ALA A 44 38.09 -4.02 15.54
C ALA A 44 39.33 -3.94 16.45
N PRO A 45 40.43 -3.31 15.99
CA PRO A 45 40.67 -1.95 16.49
C PRO A 45 41.22 -0.95 15.45
N ALA A 46 41.07 0.32 15.83
CA ALA A 46 41.47 1.56 15.16
C ALA A 46 42.99 1.83 15.21
N VAL A 47 43.61 2.24 14.08
CA VAL A 47 44.11 3.59 13.66
C VAL A 47 45.44 4.06 14.28
N THR A 48 46.42 4.42 13.42
CA THR A 48 47.35 5.60 13.46
C THR A 48 48.13 5.61 12.13
N GLU A 49 47.76 6.43 11.12
CA GLU A 49 48.20 7.80 10.78
C GLU A 49 49.55 7.89 10.02
N THR A 50 49.51 8.37 8.77
CA THR A 50 50.48 9.31 8.15
C THR A 50 49.93 9.81 6.81
N GLU A 51 49.83 11.13 6.68
CA GLU A 51 49.48 11.92 5.49
C GLU A 51 50.49 11.75 4.33
N ALA A 52 49.97 11.83 3.09
CA ALA A 52 50.53 12.66 2.02
C ALA A 52 49.56 12.73 0.84
N VAL A 53 49.04 13.93 0.54
CA VAL A 53 48.25 14.28 -0.65
C VAL A 53 49.24 14.73 -1.75
N PRO A 54 49.06 14.37 -3.04
CA PRO A 54 48.43 15.32 -3.96
C PRO A 54 47.51 14.73 -5.04
N ASP A 55 46.40 15.44 -5.20
CA ASP A 55 45.57 15.79 -6.37
C ASP A 55 45.31 14.85 -7.58
N PRO A 56 44.09 14.90 -8.14
CA PRO A 56 43.56 14.00 -9.15
C PRO A 56 43.84 14.52 -10.56
N SER A 57 44.22 13.64 -11.48
CA SER A 57 43.88 13.71 -12.92
C SER A 57 44.70 12.69 -13.70
N VAL A 58 44.21 11.47 -13.90
CA VAL A 58 44.50 10.71 -15.13
C VAL A 58 43.35 9.73 -15.41
N LEU A 59 42.52 10.06 -16.40
CA LEU A 59 41.69 9.11 -17.15
C LEU A 59 42.62 8.17 -17.94
N PRO A 60 42.46 6.84 -17.92
CA PRO A 60 43.14 5.97 -18.87
C PRO A 60 42.41 6.09 -20.23
N ASN A 61 42.99 6.87 -21.14
CA ASN A 61 42.63 6.87 -22.56
C ASN A 61 43.10 5.53 -23.20
N PRO A 62 42.23 4.80 -23.92
CA PRO A 62 42.64 3.58 -24.62
C PRO A 62 43.35 3.96 -25.93
N SER A 63 44.67 4.00 -25.92
CA SER A 63 45.44 3.99 -27.16
C SER A 63 46.72 3.20 -27.00
N GLY A 64 46.60 1.89 -27.22
CA GLY A 64 47.72 0.96 -27.38
C GLY A 64 47.49 0.17 -28.65
N ALA A 65 47.96 0.72 -29.77
CA ALA A 65 48.07 0.01 -31.04
C ALA A 65 48.97 -1.24 -30.84
N ARG A 66 48.34 -2.38 -30.53
CA ARG A 66 49.03 -3.67 -30.46
C ARG A 66 49.31 -4.11 -31.88
N LYS A 67 50.53 -3.84 -32.35
CA LYS A 67 51.08 -4.45 -33.57
C LYS A 67 50.93 -5.96 -33.47
N ILE A 68 50.06 -6.54 -34.30
CA ILE A 68 50.01 -7.97 -34.56
C ILE A 68 51.27 -8.29 -35.38
N GLN A 69 52.29 -8.88 -34.75
CA GLN A 69 53.35 -9.55 -35.47
C GLN A 69 52.81 -10.91 -35.93
N VAL A 70 52.39 -10.96 -37.19
CA VAL A 70 52.19 -12.21 -37.93
C VAL A 70 53.59 -12.77 -38.18
N ALA A 71 54.01 -13.74 -37.37
CA ALA A 71 55.17 -14.56 -37.69
C ALA A 71 54.80 -15.44 -38.89
N GLN A 72 55.15 -14.98 -40.08
CA GLN A 72 55.24 -15.81 -41.27
C GLN A 72 56.38 -16.80 -41.05
N ASN A 73 56.03 -18.06 -40.83
CA ASN A 73 56.89 -19.20 -41.13
C ASN A 73 55.99 -20.29 -41.73
N ALA A 74 55.80 -20.21 -43.04
CA ALA A 74 55.18 -21.24 -43.84
C ALA A 74 56.19 -21.69 -44.90
N GLU A 75 57.18 -22.48 -44.46
CA GLU A 75 57.93 -23.36 -45.36
C GLU A 75 58.13 -24.70 -44.65
N GLY A 76 57.69 -25.78 -45.30
CA GLY A 76 58.04 -27.14 -44.93
C GLY A 76 56.87 -28.03 -44.50
N VAL A 77 55.97 -28.35 -45.44
CA VAL A 77 55.25 -29.64 -45.37
C VAL A 77 56.28 -30.74 -45.59
N LYS A 78 56.66 -31.46 -44.52
CA LYS A 78 57.22 -32.81 -44.62
C LYS A 78 56.59 -33.71 -43.56
N ASN A 79 55.87 -34.68 -44.08
CA ASN A 79 55.23 -35.82 -43.44
C ASN A 79 55.97 -36.36 -42.21
N SER A 80 55.24 -36.50 -41.10
CA SER A 80 55.43 -37.55 -40.10
C SER A 80 54.04 -37.88 -39.56
N GLY A 81 53.61 -39.13 -39.78
CA GLY A 81 52.28 -39.62 -39.45
C GLY A 81 52.03 -39.74 -37.95
N VAL A 82 51.75 -38.60 -37.31
CA VAL A 82 51.12 -38.51 -35.98
C VAL A 82 50.01 -37.47 -36.12
N PRO A 83 48.75 -37.76 -35.75
CA PRO A 83 47.66 -36.82 -35.96
C PRO A 83 47.88 -35.60 -35.06
N THR A 84 48.36 -34.49 -35.64
CA THR A 84 48.51 -33.18 -34.98
C THR A 84 47.16 -32.53 -34.66
N ASN A 85 46.04 -33.18 -35.00
CA ASN A 85 44.67 -32.76 -34.73
C ASN A 85 44.32 -32.77 -33.23
N SER A 86 45.05 -33.54 -32.41
CA SER A 86 44.71 -33.79 -31.00
C SER A 86 44.82 -32.56 -30.09
N VAL A 87 45.82 -31.69 -30.28
CA VAL A 87 46.02 -30.52 -29.41
C VAL A 87 44.98 -29.43 -29.68
N SER A 88 44.67 -29.17 -30.95
CA SER A 88 43.60 -28.24 -31.34
C SER A 88 42.22 -28.76 -30.97
N GLU A 89 41.98 -30.06 -31.10
CA GLU A 89 40.72 -30.69 -30.72
C GLU A 89 40.50 -30.64 -29.20
N LEU A 90 41.53 -30.92 -28.40
CA LEU A 90 41.46 -30.75 -26.94
C LEU A 90 41.22 -29.30 -26.52
N ALA A 91 41.80 -28.32 -27.22
CA ALA A 91 41.54 -26.91 -26.94
C ALA A 91 40.08 -26.53 -27.22
N VAL A 92 39.50 -27.01 -28.32
CA VAL A 92 38.08 -26.79 -28.64
C VAL A 92 37.18 -27.47 -27.62
N LEU A 93 37.45 -28.73 -27.25
CA LEU A 93 36.67 -29.46 -26.23
C LEU A 93 36.68 -28.75 -24.88
N ASN A 94 37.83 -28.26 -24.43
CA ASN A 94 37.93 -27.45 -23.21
C ASN A 94 37.13 -26.14 -23.33
N SER A 95 37.18 -25.47 -24.49
CA SER A 95 36.41 -24.23 -24.72
C SER A 95 34.90 -24.47 -24.66
N LEU A 96 34.44 -25.61 -25.20
CA LEU A 96 33.03 -26.00 -25.17
C LEU A 96 32.60 -26.41 -23.77
N GLY A 97 33.44 -27.14 -23.03
CA GLY A 97 33.22 -27.47 -21.62
C GLY A 97 33.06 -26.21 -20.76
N ASN A 98 34.02 -25.29 -20.84
CA ASN A 98 33.98 -24.01 -20.13
C ASN A 98 32.74 -23.19 -20.49
N ARG A 99 32.36 -23.17 -21.77
CA ARG A 99 31.15 -22.46 -22.22
C ARG A 99 29.88 -23.13 -21.69
N ARG A 100 29.81 -24.46 -21.66
CA ARG A 100 28.69 -25.19 -21.08
C ARG A 100 28.55 -24.88 -19.60
N ASP A 101 29.65 -24.87 -18.86
CA ASP A 101 29.62 -24.59 -17.43
C ASP A 101 29.20 -23.12 -17.16
N ALA A 102 29.68 -22.17 -17.96
CA ALA A 102 29.25 -20.78 -17.88
C ALA A 102 27.75 -20.60 -18.19
N LEU A 103 27.20 -21.34 -19.15
CA LEU A 103 25.78 -21.33 -19.46
C LEU A 103 24.95 -21.97 -18.33
N ASN A 104 25.39 -23.12 -17.81
CA ASN A 104 24.74 -23.79 -16.68
C ASN A 104 24.68 -22.90 -15.44
N GLN A 105 25.74 -22.12 -15.17
CA GLN A 105 25.73 -21.16 -14.06
C GLN A 105 24.72 -20.03 -14.30
N ARG A 106 24.68 -19.47 -15.52
CA ARG A 106 23.69 -18.43 -15.87
C ARG A 106 22.26 -18.94 -15.80
N GLU A 107 22.01 -20.17 -16.24
CA GLU A 107 20.69 -20.80 -16.20
C GLU A 107 20.20 -20.93 -14.75
N LYS A 108 21.06 -21.44 -13.86
CA LYS A 108 20.76 -21.51 -12.41
C LYS A 108 20.49 -20.13 -11.81
N ASP A 109 21.28 -19.13 -12.18
CA ASP A 109 21.13 -17.76 -11.69
C ASP A 109 19.79 -17.14 -12.14
N LEU A 110 19.39 -17.39 -13.39
CA LEU A 110 18.11 -16.95 -13.94
C LEU A 110 16.93 -17.70 -13.31
N GLU A 111 17.07 -19.00 -13.06
CA GLU A 111 16.05 -19.82 -12.40
C GLU A 111 15.80 -19.31 -10.97
N LEU A 112 16.86 -19.03 -10.20
CA LEU A 112 16.73 -18.45 -8.87
C LEU A 112 16.02 -17.09 -8.91
N ARG A 113 16.39 -16.21 -9.84
CA ARG A 113 15.73 -14.91 -10.01
C ARG A 113 14.26 -15.07 -10.38
N ALA A 114 13.94 -15.99 -11.28
CA ALA A 114 12.56 -16.27 -11.69
C ALA A 114 11.72 -16.77 -10.51
N GLN A 115 12.26 -17.65 -9.65
CA GLN A 115 11.57 -18.13 -8.45
C GLN A 115 11.30 -16.99 -7.45
N VAL A 116 12.29 -16.11 -7.21
CA VAL A 116 12.12 -14.95 -6.32
C VAL A 116 11.07 -13.98 -6.86
N LEU A 117 11.10 -13.70 -8.17
CA LEU A 117 10.10 -12.84 -8.82
C LEU A 117 8.71 -13.46 -8.75
N ALA A 118 8.56 -14.75 -9.05
CA ALA A 118 7.27 -15.43 -8.96
C ALA A 118 6.70 -15.40 -7.53
N ALA A 119 7.54 -15.59 -6.51
CA ALA A 119 7.12 -15.46 -5.11
C ALA A 119 6.70 -14.03 -4.75
N ALA A 120 7.43 -13.03 -5.26
CA ALA A 120 7.10 -11.62 -5.07
C ALA A 120 5.78 -11.24 -5.75
N GLU A 121 5.57 -11.66 -7.00
CA GLU A 121 4.32 -11.47 -7.74
C GLU A 121 3.14 -12.14 -7.03
N ALA A 122 3.29 -13.39 -6.58
CA ALA A 122 2.26 -14.09 -5.83
C ALA A 122 1.91 -13.35 -4.53
N ARG A 123 2.91 -12.83 -3.80
CA ARG A 123 2.69 -12.03 -2.59
C ARG A 123 1.97 -10.72 -2.91
N LEU A 124 2.34 -10.04 -3.99
CA LEU A 124 1.71 -8.78 -4.41
C LEU A 124 0.25 -9.01 -4.84
N ASN A 125 0.00 -10.05 -5.64
CA ASN A 125 -1.36 -10.44 -6.05
C ASN A 125 -2.24 -10.76 -4.84
N LYS A 126 -1.71 -11.47 -3.84
CA LYS A 126 -2.43 -11.72 -2.59
C LYS A 126 -2.78 -10.42 -1.86
N ARG A 127 -1.83 -9.49 -1.71
CA ARG A 127 -2.08 -8.18 -1.08
C ARG A 127 -3.10 -7.36 -1.87
N PHE A 128 -3.02 -7.37 -3.19
CA PHE A 128 -3.97 -6.68 -4.04
C PHE A 128 -5.40 -7.23 -3.87
N GLN A 129 -5.56 -8.56 -3.82
CA GLN A 129 -6.85 -9.19 -3.56
C GLN A 129 -7.38 -8.85 -2.15
N GLU A 130 -6.51 -8.86 -1.12
CA GLU A 130 -6.87 -8.45 0.24
C GLU A 130 -7.35 -6.99 0.28
N LEU A 131 -6.64 -6.08 -0.40
CA LEU A 131 -7.03 -4.67 -0.49
C LEU A 131 -8.35 -4.48 -1.22
N LYS A 132 -8.53 -5.14 -2.37
CA LYS A 132 -9.78 -5.10 -3.13
C LYS A 132 -10.97 -5.64 -2.33
N ALA A 133 -10.76 -6.71 -1.56
CA ALA A 133 -11.79 -7.25 -0.68
C ALA A 133 -12.11 -6.28 0.48
N LEU A 134 -11.11 -5.58 1.00
CA LEU A 134 -11.30 -4.57 2.04
C LEU A 134 -12.04 -3.34 1.51
N GLU A 135 -11.69 -2.85 0.33
CA GLU A 135 -12.37 -1.76 -0.38
C GLU A 135 -13.85 -2.08 -0.56
N ALA A 136 -14.17 -3.24 -1.18
CA ALA A 136 -15.54 -3.67 -1.36
C ALA A 136 -16.31 -3.80 -0.03
N LYS A 137 -15.64 -4.23 1.04
CA LYS A 137 -16.24 -4.29 2.38
C LYS A 137 -16.51 -2.90 2.94
N ILE A 138 -15.60 -1.95 2.77
CA ILE A 138 -15.80 -0.56 3.21
C ILE A 138 -16.94 0.07 2.44
N ASP A 139 -16.96 -0.06 1.12
CA ASP A 139 -18.02 0.50 0.26
C ASP A 139 -19.40 -0.03 0.65
N SER A 140 -19.51 -1.35 0.85
CA SER A 140 -20.78 -1.96 1.29
C SER A 140 -21.21 -1.51 2.70
N GLU A 141 -20.26 -1.31 3.62
CA GLU A 141 -20.57 -0.79 4.97
C GLU A 141 -20.95 0.69 4.94
N VAL A 142 -20.31 1.49 4.10
CA VAL A 142 -20.66 2.90 3.86
C VAL A 142 -22.05 2.99 3.26
N GLU A 143 -22.34 2.25 2.18
CA GLU A 143 -23.68 2.20 1.60
C GLU A 143 -24.74 1.76 2.61
N ARG A 144 -24.45 0.75 3.44
CA ARG A 144 -25.38 0.31 4.47
C ARG A 144 -25.64 1.42 5.49
N LYS A 145 -24.61 2.13 5.93
CA LYS A 145 -24.76 3.26 6.86
C LYS A 145 -25.52 4.43 6.23
N GLU A 146 -25.26 4.75 4.98
CA GLU A 146 -25.99 5.80 4.25
C GLU A 146 -27.47 5.43 4.10
N LYS A 147 -27.79 4.18 3.75
CA LYS A 147 -29.16 3.67 3.68
C LYS A 147 -29.85 3.73 5.05
N GLN A 148 -29.18 3.27 6.11
CA GLN A 148 -29.71 3.35 7.47
C GLN A 148 -29.98 4.80 7.90
N ALA A 149 -29.02 5.71 7.68
CA ALA A 149 -29.21 7.12 8.00
C ALA A 149 -30.34 7.77 7.17
N ALA A 150 -30.48 7.39 5.89
CA ALA A 150 -31.58 7.85 5.05
C ALA A 150 -32.93 7.32 5.53
N GLU A 151 -33.00 6.04 5.94
CA GLU A 151 -34.20 5.43 6.53
C GLU A 151 -34.61 6.12 7.84
N GLU A 152 -33.65 6.37 8.74
CA GLU A 152 -33.88 7.10 9.99
C GLU A 152 -34.47 8.50 9.73
N ILE A 153 -33.89 9.24 8.77
CA ILE A 153 -34.42 10.56 8.37
C ILE A 153 -35.81 10.43 7.76
N MET A 154 -36.04 9.44 6.91
CA MET A 154 -37.35 9.22 6.29
C MET A 154 -38.43 8.89 7.33
N ASP A 155 -38.09 8.13 8.37
CA ASP A 155 -39.02 7.84 9.47
C ASP A 155 -39.33 9.08 10.31
N LEU A 156 -38.33 9.93 10.56
CA LEU A 156 -38.54 11.26 11.15
C LEU A 156 -39.49 12.11 10.27
N VAL A 157 -39.27 12.14 8.95
CA VAL A 157 -40.13 12.87 8.01
C VAL A 157 -41.58 12.39 8.12
N LYS A 158 -41.84 11.07 8.11
CA LYS A 158 -43.20 10.51 8.23
C LYS A 158 -43.90 10.97 9.52
N ILE A 159 -43.17 11.02 10.64
CA ILE A 159 -43.73 11.48 11.92
C ILE A 159 -44.16 12.96 11.81
N TYR A 160 -43.35 13.80 11.18
CA TYR A 160 -43.68 15.22 11.02
C TYR A 160 -44.77 15.47 9.97
N GLU A 161 -44.80 14.71 8.87
CA GLU A 161 -45.81 14.84 7.81
C GLU A 161 -47.22 14.40 8.24
N SER A 162 -47.28 13.43 9.16
CA SER A 162 -48.53 12.95 9.77
C SER A 162 -49.03 13.86 10.90
N MET A 163 -48.20 14.78 11.38
CA MET A 163 -48.55 15.75 12.40
C MET A 163 -49.26 16.98 11.79
N LYS A 164 -50.05 17.70 12.61
CA LYS A 164 -50.62 19.00 12.23
C LYS A 164 -49.52 20.04 11.99
N ALA A 165 -49.63 20.83 10.92
CA ALA A 165 -48.65 21.82 10.51
C ALA A 165 -48.21 22.75 11.66
N LYS A 166 -49.17 23.29 12.41
CA LYS A 166 -48.91 24.14 13.59
C LYS A 166 -48.07 23.48 14.68
N ASN A 167 -48.23 22.17 14.90
CA ASN A 167 -47.43 21.45 15.89
C ASN A 167 -46.02 21.17 15.37
N ALA A 168 -45.89 20.78 14.11
CA ALA A 168 -44.58 20.59 13.47
C ALA A 168 -43.78 21.91 13.45
N ALA A 169 -44.41 23.02 13.08
CA ALA A 169 -43.80 24.35 13.05
C ALA A 169 -43.23 24.76 14.42
N ARG A 170 -43.98 24.55 15.50
CA ARG A 170 -43.50 24.82 16.88
C ARG A 170 -42.25 24.03 17.24
N ILE A 171 -42.10 22.80 16.74
CA ILE A 171 -40.91 21.97 16.97
C ILE A 171 -39.76 22.48 16.10
N PHE A 172 -40.02 22.77 14.82
CA PHE A 172 -39.00 23.31 13.91
C PHE A 172 -38.45 24.65 14.38
N ASN A 173 -39.26 25.55 14.96
CA ASN A 173 -38.78 26.83 15.50
C ASN A 173 -37.70 26.68 16.60
N ARG A 174 -37.56 25.50 17.20
CA ARG A 174 -36.58 25.20 18.26
C ARG A 174 -35.54 24.16 17.83
N LEU A 175 -35.67 23.62 16.63
CA LEU A 175 -34.79 22.58 16.12
C LEU A 175 -33.52 23.21 15.53
N ASP A 176 -32.41 22.49 15.63
CA ASP A 176 -31.17 22.87 14.97
C ASP A 176 -31.34 22.93 13.44
N LEU A 177 -30.75 23.97 12.83
CA LEU A 177 -30.89 24.25 11.40
C LEU A 177 -30.37 23.11 10.51
N ASP A 178 -29.31 22.41 10.92
CA ASP A 178 -28.73 21.32 10.12
C ASP A 178 -29.65 20.09 10.10
N ILE A 179 -30.30 19.79 11.22
CA ILE A 179 -31.28 18.69 11.31
C ILE A 179 -32.54 19.06 10.53
N MET A 180 -33.01 20.30 10.67
CA MET A 180 -34.15 20.81 9.92
C MET A 180 -33.93 20.67 8.42
N LEU A 181 -32.76 21.08 7.91
CA LEU A 181 -32.42 20.99 6.50
C LEU A 181 -32.44 19.55 5.97
N LYS A 182 -31.95 18.58 6.76
CA LYS A 182 -31.96 17.15 6.39
C LYS A 182 -33.36 16.59 6.25
N VAL A 183 -34.24 16.90 7.20
CA VAL A 183 -35.64 16.45 7.21
C VAL A 183 -36.43 17.12 6.09
N VAL A 184 -36.29 18.45 5.96
CA VAL A 184 -37.04 19.24 4.98
C VAL A 184 -36.70 18.86 3.53
N LYS A 185 -35.43 18.51 3.24
CA LYS A 185 -35.01 18.04 1.90
C LYS A 185 -35.69 16.74 1.46
N GLN A 186 -36.12 15.90 2.39
CA GLN A 186 -36.82 14.65 2.10
C GLN A 186 -38.34 14.73 2.31
N MET A 187 -38.85 15.86 2.79
CA MET A 187 -40.27 16.08 3.03
C MET A 187 -41.01 16.46 1.75
N GLN A 188 -42.29 16.10 1.66
CA GLN A 188 -43.15 16.53 0.56
C GLN A 188 -43.26 18.06 0.50
N PRO A 189 -43.01 18.69 -0.66
CA PRO A 189 -42.99 20.16 -0.77
C PRO A 189 -44.28 20.84 -0.31
N ARG A 190 -45.43 20.19 -0.52
CA ARG A 190 -46.73 20.71 -0.10
C ARG A 190 -46.88 20.74 1.42
N LYS A 191 -46.46 19.69 2.12
CA LYS A 191 -46.47 19.61 3.59
C LYS A 191 -45.49 20.61 4.20
N MET A 192 -44.33 20.77 3.58
CA MET A 192 -43.35 21.79 3.96
C MET A 192 -43.96 23.21 3.87
N ALA A 193 -44.69 23.52 2.81
CA ALA A 193 -45.35 24.82 2.66
C ALA A 193 -46.39 25.09 3.77
N ASP A 194 -47.17 24.08 4.13
CA ASP A 194 -48.13 24.18 5.24
C ASP A 194 -47.41 24.44 6.57
N VAL A 195 -46.28 23.77 6.81
CA VAL A 195 -45.45 23.96 8.03
C VAL A 195 -44.78 25.32 8.06
N LEU A 196 -44.21 25.78 6.93
CA LEU A 196 -43.61 27.11 6.79
C LEU A 196 -44.61 28.23 7.07
N SER A 197 -45.87 28.06 6.69
CA SER A 197 -46.92 29.06 6.90
C SER A 197 -47.30 29.25 8.37
N GLU A 198 -47.04 28.24 9.21
CA GLU A 198 -47.29 28.28 10.66
C GLU A 198 -46.00 28.52 11.48
N MET A 199 -44.87 28.74 10.79
CA MET A 199 -43.53 28.91 11.37
C MET A 199 -43.25 30.37 11.76
N ASP A 200 -42.27 30.58 12.63
CA ASP A 200 -41.83 31.95 12.95
C ASP A 200 -41.09 32.54 11.72
N PRO A 201 -41.35 33.81 11.32
CA PRO A 201 -40.80 34.39 10.10
C PRO A 201 -39.28 34.35 10.01
N GLU A 202 -38.59 34.59 11.14
CA GLU A 202 -37.12 34.58 11.23
C GLU A 202 -36.56 33.18 10.94
N MET A 203 -37.19 32.13 11.49
CA MET A 203 -36.75 30.75 11.28
C MET A 203 -37.03 30.27 9.85
N ALA A 204 -38.17 30.66 9.29
CA ALA A 204 -38.52 30.36 7.91
C ALA A 204 -37.55 31.01 6.90
N GLU A 205 -37.14 32.27 7.15
CA GLU A 205 -36.11 32.95 6.37
C GLU A 205 -34.78 32.19 6.41
N GLN A 206 -34.30 31.83 7.61
CA GLN A 206 -33.05 31.08 7.78
C GLN A 206 -33.08 29.74 7.05
N LEU A 207 -34.17 28.99 7.16
CA LEU A 207 -34.34 27.71 6.46
C LEU A 207 -34.32 27.91 4.93
N THR A 208 -34.97 28.95 4.42
CA THR A 208 -35.01 29.25 2.98
C THR A 208 -33.63 29.62 2.44
N ILE A 209 -32.88 30.44 3.18
CA ILE A 209 -31.49 30.77 2.85
C ILE A 209 -30.62 29.51 2.88
N ALA A 210 -30.78 28.66 3.90
CA ALA A 210 -30.03 27.42 4.04
C ALA A 210 -30.33 26.42 2.92
N LEU A 211 -31.58 26.31 2.47
CA LEU A 211 -31.99 25.49 1.32
C LEU A 211 -31.32 25.99 0.04
N ALA A 212 -31.38 27.29 -0.24
CA ALA A 212 -30.75 27.88 -1.42
C ALA A 212 -29.22 27.74 -1.41
N ALA A 213 -28.58 27.98 -0.25
CA ALA A 213 -27.13 27.87 -0.10
C ALA A 213 -26.62 26.42 -0.07
N GLY A 214 -27.45 25.49 0.39
CA GLY A 214 -27.13 24.07 0.55
C GLY A 214 -27.08 23.30 -0.78
N GLU A 215 -27.66 23.83 -1.86
CA GLU A 215 -27.59 23.24 -3.20
C GLU A 215 -26.30 23.63 -3.94
N SER A 216 -25.80 24.85 -3.67
CA SER A 216 -24.62 25.40 -4.37
C SER A 216 -23.26 24.91 -3.83
N ARG A 217 -23.20 24.33 -2.62
CA ARG A 217 -21.93 23.94 -1.98
C ARG A 217 -21.45 22.51 -2.27
N ASN A 218 -22.32 21.60 -2.73
CA ASN A 218 -21.95 20.19 -2.94
C ASN A 218 -21.18 19.93 -4.26
N VAL A 219 -21.01 20.92 -5.14
CA VAL A 219 -20.39 20.73 -6.46
C VAL A 219 -18.92 21.21 -6.52
N LYS A 220 -18.40 21.89 -5.48
CA LYS A 220 -17.12 22.62 -5.58
C LYS A 220 -15.90 21.96 -4.92
N THR A 221 -16.03 20.80 -4.27
CA THR A 221 -14.93 20.16 -3.53
C THR A 221 -14.13 19.10 -4.30
N THR A 222 -14.59 18.65 -5.47
CA THR A 222 -13.88 17.62 -6.26
C THR A 222 -12.91 18.16 -7.33
N SER A 223 -12.88 19.47 -7.61
CA SER A 223 -12.01 20.03 -8.66
C SER A 223 -10.71 20.70 -8.15
N THR A 224 -10.49 20.78 -6.83
CA THR A 224 -9.35 21.54 -6.26
C THR A 224 -8.16 20.65 -5.85
N ILE A 225 -8.26 19.31 -5.95
CA ILE A 225 -7.19 18.38 -5.52
C ILE A 225 -6.47 17.76 -6.74
N LEU A 226 -5.97 18.58 -7.64
CA LEU A 226 -4.94 18.16 -8.58
C LEU A 226 -3.72 19.08 -8.39
N PRO A 227 -2.63 18.61 -7.76
CA PRO A 227 -1.40 19.37 -7.74
C PRO A 227 -0.90 19.51 -9.18
N LYS A 228 -0.79 20.76 -9.64
CA LYS A 228 -0.11 21.09 -10.89
C LYS A 228 1.32 20.57 -10.80
N ILE A 229 1.59 19.45 -11.46
CA ILE A 229 2.93 19.03 -11.84
C ILE A 229 3.49 20.12 -12.77
N GLN A 230 4.22 21.07 -12.19
CA GLN A 230 5.10 21.94 -12.96
C GLN A 230 6.25 21.07 -13.47
N GLY A 231 6.24 20.81 -14.77
CA GLY A 231 7.37 20.21 -15.46
C GLY A 231 8.53 21.19 -15.49
N ASN A 232 9.71 20.69 -15.15
CA ASN A 232 11.00 21.34 -15.35
C ASN A 232 11.87 20.37 -16.15
#